data_AF-A0A7C3MC35-F1
#
_entry.id   AF-A0A7C3MC35-F1
#
_cell.length_a   1.000
_cell.length_b   1.000
_cell.length_c   1.000
_cell.angle_alpha   90.00
_cell.angle_beta   90.00
_cell.angle_gamma   90.00
#
_symmetry.space_group_name_H-M   'P 1'
#
loop_
_entity.id
_entity.type
_entity.pdbx_description
1 polymer ?
#
loop_
_entity_poly.entity_id
_entity_poly.type
_entity_poly.pdbx_seq_one_letter_code
_entity_poly.pdbx_strand_id
1 'polypeptide(L)'
;MRIALAFNGKPEETIVEEDEPPDRYAEFDPPRTIEAISEALDSLGHKVFPIEADESFVEKIKEISPDIVFNIAEGTRGESRESHVPAVLEWLGIPYTGSGPLTMAVTLDKPVTKQIFIAEHIPTPRYMVLSGVEEIQNIEGLKFPIIVKPSHEGSSMGLDSKSIVYSIRELKE
;
A
#
# COMPACT_ATOMS: atom_id res chain seq x y z
N MET A 1 -22.21 4.06 -17.17
CA MET A 1 -20.90 4.75 -17.14
C MET A 1 -19.82 3.79 -17.57
N ARG A 2 -18.70 4.32 -18.07
CA ARG A 2 -17.44 3.63 -18.31
C ARG A 2 -16.61 3.73 -17.04
N ILE A 3 -16.38 2.61 -16.36
CA ILE A 3 -15.61 2.56 -15.11
C ILE A 3 -14.29 1.86 -15.39
N ALA A 4 -13.18 2.54 -15.14
CA ALA A 4 -11.89 1.86 -15.07
C ALA A 4 -11.70 1.29 -13.67
N LEU A 5 -11.32 0.03 -13.55
CA LEU A 5 -10.91 -0.59 -12.28
C LEU A 5 -9.38 -0.61 -12.26
N ALA A 6 -8.76 0.27 -11.49
CA ALA A 6 -7.30 0.33 -11.36
C ALA A 6 -6.83 -0.60 -10.24
N PHE A 7 -5.90 -1.51 -10.52
CA PHE A 7 -5.45 -2.53 -9.56
C PHE A 7 -3.98 -2.91 -9.77
N ASN A 8 -3.40 -3.63 -8.80
CA ASN A 8 -2.16 -4.37 -9.01
C ASN A 8 -2.42 -5.87 -8.79
N GLY A 9 -2.26 -6.67 -9.84
CA GLY A 9 -2.63 -8.08 -9.84
C GLY A 9 -1.54 -8.98 -9.25
N LYS A 10 -1.91 -9.98 -8.44
CA LYS A 10 -0.95 -11.02 -8.04
C LYS A 10 -0.46 -11.77 -9.28
N PRO A 11 0.86 -11.95 -9.46
CA PRO A 11 1.39 -12.74 -10.56
C PRO A 11 0.90 -14.19 -10.48
N GLU A 12 0.62 -14.81 -11.63
CA GLU A 12 0.18 -16.20 -11.73
C GLU A 12 1.27 -17.19 -11.28
N GLU A 13 2.54 -16.84 -11.50
CA GLU A 13 3.72 -17.54 -10.99
C GLU A 13 4.52 -16.61 -10.09
N THR A 14 4.57 -16.90 -8.79
CA THR A 14 5.56 -16.31 -7.89
C THR A 14 6.93 -16.91 -8.20
N ILE A 15 7.64 -16.32 -9.16
CA ILE A 15 9.09 -16.48 -9.22
C ILE A 15 9.62 -15.62 -8.07
N VAL A 16 9.84 -16.26 -6.92
CA VAL A 16 10.55 -15.63 -5.82
C VAL A 16 12.01 -15.60 -6.25
N GLU A 17 12.50 -14.43 -6.66
CA GLU A 17 13.94 -14.24 -6.80
C GLU A 17 14.60 -14.48 -5.43
N GLU A 18 15.81 -15.05 -5.40
CA GLU A 18 16.48 -15.50 -4.16
C GLU A 18 16.56 -14.41 -3.07
N ASP A 19 16.53 -13.12 -3.47
CA ASP A 19 16.67 -11.96 -2.60
C ASP A 19 15.35 -11.25 -2.25
N GLU A 20 14.19 -11.78 -2.68
CA GLU A 20 12.90 -11.13 -2.44
C GLU A 20 12.11 -11.74 -1.26
N PRO A 21 11.42 -10.90 -0.47
CA PRO A 21 10.64 -11.41 0.65
C PRO A 21 9.47 -12.27 0.14
N PRO A 22 9.15 -13.38 0.84
CA PRO A 22 8.14 -14.35 0.37
C PRO A 22 6.73 -13.77 0.28
N ASP A 23 6.47 -12.66 0.97
CA ASP A 23 5.20 -11.94 1.03
C ASP A 23 5.20 -10.66 0.18
N ARG A 24 6.13 -10.48 -0.76
CA ARG A 24 6.24 -9.29 -1.64
C ARG A 24 4.93 -8.86 -2.29
N TYR A 25 4.09 -9.83 -2.68
CA TYR A 25 2.79 -9.59 -3.32
C TYR A 25 1.62 -9.72 -2.34
N ALA A 26 1.84 -9.50 -1.04
CA ALA A 26 0.80 -9.58 -0.02
C ALA A 26 -0.32 -8.58 -0.28
N GLU A 27 0.04 -7.38 -0.76
CA GLU A 27 -0.89 -6.28 -1.02
C GLU A 27 -1.62 -6.40 -2.36
N PHE A 28 -1.05 -7.11 -3.33
CA PHE A 28 -1.66 -7.22 -4.65
C PHE A 28 -2.93 -8.08 -4.62
N ASP A 29 -3.84 -7.83 -5.55
CA ASP A 29 -5.12 -8.51 -5.57
C ASP A 29 -5.10 -9.78 -6.41
N PRO A 30 -5.63 -10.91 -5.92
CA PRO A 30 -5.77 -12.11 -6.74
C PRO A 30 -6.85 -11.89 -7.84
N PRO A 31 -6.78 -12.61 -8.98
CA PRO A 31 -7.75 -12.49 -10.07
C PRO A 31 -9.22 -12.52 -9.61
N ARG A 32 -9.54 -13.40 -8.65
CA ARG A 32 -10.89 -13.51 -8.06
C ARG A 32 -11.43 -12.20 -7.48
N THR A 33 -10.57 -11.34 -6.91
CA THR A 33 -10.99 -10.06 -6.33
C THR A 33 -11.34 -9.07 -7.44
N ILE A 34 -10.48 -8.99 -8.46
CA ILE A 34 -10.66 -8.12 -9.63
C ILE A 34 -11.92 -8.52 -10.40
N GLU A 35 -12.12 -9.82 -10.59
CA GLU A 35 -13.33 -10.40 -11.21
C GLU A 35 -14.58 -10.06 -10.40
N ALA A 36 -14.58 -10.31 -9.08
CA ALA A 36 -15.74 -10.04 -8.24
C ALA A 36 -16.16 -8.56 -8.24
N ILE A 37 -15.19 -7.63 -8.19
CA ILE A 37 -15.48 -6.19 -8.28
C ILE A 37 -16.01 -5.83 -9.67
N SER A 38 -15.41 -6.39 -10.72
CA SER A 38 -15.82 -6.15 -12.11
C SER A 38 -17.25 -6.64 -12.36
N GLU A 39 -17.58 -7.85 -11.95
CA GLU A 39 -18.92 -8.42 -12.06
C GLU A 39 -19.95 -7.63 -11.25
N ALA A 40 -19.60 -7.20 -10.04
CA ALA A 40 -20.49 -6.38 -9.22
C ALA A 40 -20.82 -5.05 -9.92
N LEU A 41 -19.83 -4.35 -10.46
CA LEU A 41 -20.03 -3.10 -11.19
C LEU A 41 -20.78 -3.31 -12.52
N ASP A 42 -20.49 -4.39 -13.25
CA ASP A 42 -21.17 -4.75 -14.49
C ASP A 42 -22.65 -5.07 -14.25
N SER A 43 -22.97 -5.79 -13.16
CA SER A 43 -24.35 -6.12 -12.77
C SER A 43 -25.21 -4.88 -12.46
N LEU A 44 -24.58 -3.74 -12.16
CA LEU A 44 -25.22 -2.43 -11.97
C LEU A 44 -25.41 -1.66 -13.30
N GLY A 45 -25.09 -2.28 -14.44
CA GLY A 45 -25.23 -1.69 -15.78
C GLY A 45 -24.09 -0.75 -16.17
N HIS A 46 -22.91 -0.93 -15.59
CA HIS A 46 -21.70 -0.17 -15.96
C HIS A 46 -20.82 -0.98 -16.90
N LYS A 47 -20.09 -0.31 -17.80
CA LYS A 47 -19.07 -0.97 -18.61
C LYS A 47 -17.74 -0.87 -17.88
N VAL A 48 -17.22 -1.99 -17.42
CA VAL A 48 -15.99 -2.06 -16.60
C VAL A 48 -14.77 -2.36 -17.46
N PHE A 49 -13.67 -1.67 -17.17
CA PHE A 49 -12.37 -1.85 -17.81
C PHE A 49 -11.31 -2.07 -16.73
N PRO A 50 -10.89 -3.32 -16.45
CA PRO A 50 -9.77 -3.57 -15.56
C PRO A 50 -8.46 -3.03 -16.16
N ILE A 51 -7.66 -2.31 -15.38
CA ILE A 51 -6.40 -1.71 -15.78
C ILE A 51 -5.34 -1.94 -14.70
N GLU A 52 -4.25 -2.60 -15.07
CA GLU A 52 -3.05 -2.73 -14.24
C GLU A 52 -2.42 -1.35 -13.96
N ALA A 53 -2.12 -1.05 -12.71
CA ALA A 53 -1.44 0.17 -12.26
C ALA A 53 0.08 0.03 -12.40
N ASP A 54 0.52 -0.02 -13.65
CA ASP A 54 1.91 -0.12 -14.07
C ASP A 54 2.31 1.10 -14.95
N GLU A 55 3.46 1.00 -15.63
CA GLU A 55 3.97 2.07 -16.52
C GLU A 55 3.02 2.38 -17.69
N SER A 56 2.17 1.44 -18.10
CA SER A 56 1.19 1.60 -19.17
C SER A 56 -0.12 2.25 -18.73
N PHE A 57 -0.32 2.44 -17.42
CA PHE A 57 -1.57 2.95 -16.85
C PHE A 57 -2.03 4.26 -17.51
N VAL A 58 -1.11 5.21 -17.71
CA VAL A 58 -1.40 6.53 -18.30
C VAL A 58 -1.89 6.41 -19.75
N GLU A 59 -1.32 5.49 -20.52
CA GLU A 59 -1.72 5.29 -21.91
C GLU A 59 -3.11 4.64 -21.98
N LYS A 60 -3.32 3.57 -21.21
CA LYS A 60 -4.59 2.84 -21.12
C LYS A 60 -5.73 3.74 -20.64
N ILE A 61 -5.51 4.56 -19.60
CA ILE A 61 -6.57 5.42 -19.06
C ILE A 61 -6.97 6.52 -20.05
N LYS A 62 -6.04 7.02 -20.87
CA LYS A 62 -6.32 8.00 -21.93
C LYS A 62 -7.08 7.38 -23.10
N GLU A 63 -6.71 6.17 -23.51
CA GLU A 63 -7.43 5.43 -24.55
C GLU A 63 -8.85 5.09 -24.09
N ILE A 64 -9.00 4.62 -22.86
CA ILE A 64 -10.29 4.27 -22.29
C ILE A 64 -11.10 5.52 -22.03
N SER A 65 -10.55 6.65 -21.56
CA SER A 65 -11.32 7.86 -21.24
C SER A 65 -12.59 7.52 -20.40
N PRO A 66 -12.39 6.97 -19.17
CA PRO A 66 -13.50 6.55 -18.32
C PRO A 66 -14.22 7.76 -17.69
N ASP A 67 -15.46 7.53 -17.26
CA ASP A 67 -16.22 8.53 -16.50
C ASP A 67 -15.70 8.64 -15.05
N ILE A 68 -15.19 7.54 -14.51
CA ILE A 68 -14.62 7.42 -13.16
C ILE A 68 -13.67 6.22 -13.08
N VAL A 69 -12.68 6.30 -12.18
CA VAL A 69 -11.84 5.16 -11.81
C VAL A 69 -12.23 4.62 -10.44
N PHE A 70 -12.57 3.33 -10.37
CA PHE A 70 -12.62 2.60 -9.12
C PHE A 70 -11.18 2.17 -8.79
N ASN A 71 -10.55 2.84 -7.82
CA ASN A 71 -9.14 2.65 -7.50
C ASN A 71 -8.95 1.66 -6.33
N ILE A 72 -8.25 0.57 -6.59
CA ILE A 72 -7.73 -0.39 -5.60
C ILE A 72 -6.23 -0.66 -5.83
N ALA A 73 -5.53 0.23 -6.53
CA ALA A 73 -4.12 0.05 -6.85
C ALA A 73 -3.23 0.37 -5.64
N GLU A 74 -2.23 -0.50 -5.43
CA GLU A 74 -1.23 -0.39 -4.35
C GLU A 74 0.07 0.29 -4.83
N GLY A 75 0.29 0.32 -6.16
CA GLY A 75 1.51 0.77 -6.79
C GLY A 75 2.64 -0.26 -6.70
N THR A 76 3.72 -0.04 -7.46
CA THR A 76 4.77 -1.06 -7.67
C THR A 76 6.11 -0.71 -7.03
N ARG A 77 6.38 0.56 -6.74
CA ARG A 77 7.68 1.02 -6.21
C ARG A 77 7.60 2.40 -5.58
N GLY A 78 8.50 2.67 -4.65
CA GLY A 78 8.67 3.97 -3.99
C GLY A 78 7.86 4.12 -2.71
N GLU A 79 8.27 5.05 -1.86
CA GLU A 79 7.72 5.27 -0.51
C GLU A 79 6.28 5.81 -0.50
N SER A 80 5.82 6.34 -1.63
CA SER A 80 4.46 6.87 -1.82
C SER A 80 3.72 6.15 -2.95
N ARG A 81 4.03 4.86 -3.18
CA ARG A 81 3.52 4.08 -4.33
C ARG A 81 2.00 4.11 -4.48
N GLU A 82 1.25 4.06 -3.38
CA GLU A 82 -0.21 4.10 -3.36
C GLU A 82 -0.78 5.46 -3.83
N SER A 83 0.02 6.52 -3.80
CA SER A 83 -0.41 7.84 -4.27
C SER A 83 -0.24 8.03 -5.77
N HIS A 84 0.44 7.13 -6.48
CA HIS A 84 0.77 7.32 -7.89
C HIS A 84 -0.47 7.37 -8.79
N VAL A 85 -1.36 6.39 -8.67
CA VAL A 85 -2.62 6.36 -9.43
C VAL A 85 -3.49 7.59 -9.15
N PRO A 86 -3.85 7.92 -7.90
CA PRO A 86 -4.68 9.10 -7.64
C PRO A 86 -4.00 10.40 -8.11
N ALA A 87 -2.66 10.52 -8.01
CA ALA A 87 -1.95 11.71 -8.48
C ALA A 87 -2.05 11.90 -10.00
N VAL A 88 -1.91 10.80 -10.76
CA VAL A 88 -2.12 10.80 -12.20
C VAL A 88 -3.57 11.17 -12.55
N LEU A 89 -4.55 10.63 -11.82
CA LEU A 89 -5.95 10.89 -12.09
C LEU A 89 -6.34 12.34 -11.77
N GLU A 90 -5.83 12.92 -10.69
CA GLU A 90 -5.98 14.36 -10.40
C GLU A 90 -5.36 15.23 -11.49
N TRP A 91 -4.15 14.89 -11.95
CA TRP A 91 -3.51 15.60 -13.07
C TRP A 91 -4.39 15.57 -14.32
N LEU A 92 -4.95 14.41 -14.65
CA LEU A 92 -5.79 14.21 -15.83
C LEU A 92 -7.22 14.74 -15.65
N GLY A 93 -7.61 15.18 -14.45
CA GLY A 93 -8.97 15.63 -14.16
C GLY A 93 -10.01 14.50 -14.20
N ILE A 94 -9.60 13.25 -13.97
CA ILE A 94 -10.48 12.08 -13.98
C ILE A 94 -10.95 11.79 -12.56
N PRO A 95 -12.26 11.73 -12.28
CA PRO A 95 -12.78 11.36 -10.97
C PRO A 95 -12.37 9.95 -10.56
N TYR A 96 -12.19 9.71 -9.27
CA TYR A 96 -11.84 8.39 -8.74
C TYR A 96 -12.38 8.14 -7.33
N THR A 97 -12.47 6.86 -6.94
CA THR A 97 -12.87 6.44 -5.60
C THR A 97 -11.70 6.41 -4.63
N GLY A 98 -11.98 6.60 -3.34
CA GLY A 98 -10.97 6.52 -2.28
C GLY A 98 -10.38 7.88 -1.91
N SER A 99 -9.21 7.85 -1.28
CA SER A 99 -8.54 9.04 -0.76
C SER A 99 -7.58 9.65 -1.79
N GLY A 100 -7.31 10.96 -1.66
CA GLY A 100 -6.40 11.66 -2.56
C GLY A 100 -4.92 11.39 -2.31
N PRO A 101 -4.02 11.87 -3.20
CA PRO A 101 -2.61 11.50 -3.22
C PRO A 101 -1.90 11.81 -1.91
N LEU A 102 -2.16 12.97 -1.32
CA LEU A 102 -1.58 13.36 -0.03
C LEU A 102 -1.96 12.37 1.06
N THR A 103 -3.24 11.99 1.11
CA THR A 103 -3.71 11.05 2.13
C THR A 103 -3.07 9.70 1.93
N MET A 104 -3.07 9.16 0.70
CA MET A 104 -2.45 7.87 0.40
C MET A 104 -0.96 7.85 0.75
N ALA A 105 -0.20 8.87 0.36
CA ALA A 105 1.22 8.98 0.67
C ALA A 105 1.48 9.03 2.19
N VAL A 106 0.69 9.83 2.92
CA VAL A 106 0.81 9.96 4.37
C VAL A 106 0.44 8.66 5.08
N THR A 107 -0.64 8.00 4.69
CA THR A 107 -1.15 6.80 5.38
C THR A 107 -0.28 5.57 5.17
N LEU A 108 0.46 5.52 4.05
CA LEU A 108 1.46 4.49 3.80
C LEU A 108 2.69 4.66 4.71
N ASP A 109 3.13 5.89 4.94
CA ASP A 109 4.23 6.22 5.85
C ASP A 109 3.75 6.24 7.32
N LYS A 110 3.94 5.12 8.03
CA LYS A 110 3.52 5.00 9.43
C LYS A 110 4.19 6.01 10.35
N PRO A 111 5.52 6.27 10.27
CA PRO A 111 6.15 7.37 11.00
C PRO A 111 5.47 8.72 10.79
N VAL A 112 5.23 9.15 9.56
CA VAL A 112 4.59 10.43 9.24
C VAL A 112 3.16 10.48 9.75
N THR A 113 2.37 9.42 9.52
CA THR A 113 1.01 9.30 10.09
C THR A 113 1.02 9.47 11.61
N LYS A 114 1.98 8.85 12.30
CA LYS A 114 2.10 8.94 13.76
C LYS A 114 2.48 10.35 14.21
N GLN A 115 3.34 11.06 13.49
CA GLN A 115 3.66 12.46 13.77
C GLN A 115 2.41 13.35 13.68
N ILE A 116 1.59 13.15 12.65
CA ILE A 116 0.32 13.86 12.49
C ILE A 116 -0.63 13.52 13.64
N PHE A 117 -0.77 12.25 14.00
CA PHE A 117 -1.61 11.85 15.13
C PHE A 117 -1.18 12.53 16.44
N ILE A 118 0.13 12.56 16.73
CA ILE A 118 0.67 13.22 17.92
C ILE A 118 0.38 14.72 17.89
N ALA A 119 0.61 15.39 16.76
CA ALA A 119 0.34 16.82 16.60
C ALA A 119 -1.15 17.16 16.80
N GLU A 120 -2.04 16.29 16.32
CA GLU A 120 -3.50 16.43 16.44
C GLU A 120 -4.06 15.83 17.74
N HIS A 121 -3.22 15.42 18.68
CA HIS A 121 -3.61 14.83 19.96
C HIS A 121 -4.45 13.54 19.83
N ILE A 122 -4.30 12.82 18.72
CA ILE A 122 -4.88 11.50 18.48
C ILE A 122 -3.96 10.43 19.10
N PRO A 123 -4.47 9.56 19.98
CA PRO A 123 -3.66 8.52 20.62
C PRO A 123 -3.00 7.58 19.60
N THR A 124 -1.70 7.34 19.76
CA THR A 124 -0.94 6.37 18.97
C THR A 124 0.13 5.70 19.83
N PRO A 125 0.49 4.42 19.60
CA PRO A 125 1.58 3.78 20.33
C PRO A 125 2.88 4.57 20.19
N ARG A 126 3.62 4.71 21.30
CA ARG A 126 5.01 5.21 21.27
C ARG A 126 5.80 4.37 20.28
N TYR A 127 6.63 5.03 19.50
CA TYR A 127 7.36 4.40 18.41
C TYR A 127 8.72 5.05 18.28
N MET A 128 9.60 4.37 17.56
CA MET A 128 10.85 4.90 17.06
C MET A 128 11.06 4.33 15.65
N VAL A 129 11.85 5.04 14.85
CA VAL A 129 12.26 4.59 13.53
C VAL A 129 13.72 4.21 13.63
N LEU A 130 14.05 3.03 13.11
CA LEU A 130 15.43 2.55 13.04
C LEU A 130 15.77 2.37 11.56
N SER A 131 16.87 2.96 11.11
CA SER A 131 17.38 2.77 9.75
C SER A 131 18.36 1.61 9.64
N GLY A 132 18.84 1.09 10.76
CA GLY A 132 19.77 -0.05 10.82
C GLY A 132 19.93 -0.63 12.22
N VAL A 133 20.53 -1.82 12.30
CA VAL A 133 20.73 -2.60 13.54
C VAL A 133 21.66 -1.86 14.51
N GLU A 134 22.56 -1.03 14.00
CA GLU A 134 23.48 -0.19 14.76
C GLU A 134 22.77 0.87 15.63
N GLU A 135 21.54 1.25 15.30
CA GLU A 135 20.74 2.21 16.05
C GLU A 135 20.06 1.57 17.28
N ILE A 136 20.02 0.24 17.36
CA ILE A 136 19.37 -0.51 18.46
C ILE A 136 20.00 -0.19 19.82
N GLN A 137 21.28 0.17 19.86
CA GLN A 137 21.96 0.52 21.12
C GLN A 137 21.40 1.81 21.76
N ASN A 138 20.71 2.65 20.97
CA ASN A 138 20.16 3.93 21.41
C ASN A 138 18.66 3.86 21.74
N ILE A 139 18.10 2.64 21.91
CA ILE A 139 16.68 2.49 22.19
C ILE A 139 16.39 2.87 23.63
N GLU A 140 15.64 3.97 23.79
CA GLU A 140 15.18 4.46 25.09
C GLU A 140 13.66 4.67 25.09
N GLY A 141 13.03 4.49 26.26
CA GLY A 141 11.62 4.85 26.47
C GLY A 141 10.58 3.88 25.89
N LEU A 142 10.99 2.81 25.21
CA LEU A 142 10.13 1.69 24.82
C LEU A 142 10.16 0.58 25.89
N LYS A 143 9.02 -0.10 26.07
CA LYS A 143 8.86 -1.24 26.98
C LYS A 143 8.53 -2.48 26.18
N PHE A 144 9.25 -3.57 26.44
CA PHE A 144 8.98 -4.87 25.84
C PHE A 144 7.69 -5.51 26.42
N PRO A 145 6.95 -6.31 25.62
CA PRO A 145 7.22 -6.61 24.21
C PRO A 145 6.92 -5.42 23.28
N ILE A 146 7.67 -5.33 22.19
CA ILE A 146 7.47 -4.34 21.12
C ILE A 146 7.12 -5.03 19.81
N ILE A 147 6.49 -4.29 18.90
CA ILE A 147 6.25 -4.77 17.53
C ILE A 147 7.22 -4.05 16.58
N VAL A 148 8.02 -4.82 15.86
CA VAL A 148 8.89 -4.35 14.77
C VAL A 148 8.15 -4.52 13.46
N LYS A 149 8.15 -3.49 12.62
CA LYS A 149 7.46 -3.52 11.33
C LYS A 149 8.09 -2.57 10.31
N PRO A 150 8.01 -2.86 9.01
CA PRO A 150 8.40 -1.91 7.97
C PRO A 150 7.60 -0.60 8.05
N SER A 151 8.28 0.52 7.79
CA SER A 151 7.69 1.86 7.85
C SER A 151 6.63 2.08 6.77
N HIS A 152 6.88 1.59 5.55
CA HIS A 152 6.13 1.92 4.33
C HIS A 152 5.38 0.75 3.70
N GLU A 153 5.01 -0.28 4.47
CA GLU A 153 4.28 -1.44 3.94
C GLU A 153 2.89 -1.65 4.55
N GLY A 154 1.92 -2.10 3.76
CA GLY A 154 0.58 -2.50 4.17
C GLY A 154 0.42 -4.02 4.26
N SER A 155 -0.83 -4.48 4.36
CA SER A 155 -1.25 -5.90 4.38
C SER A 155 -0.47 -6.84 5.31
N SER A 156 0.10 -6.31 6.39
CA SER A 156 0.99 -7.04 7.32
C SER A 156 2.24 -7.62 6.65
N MET A 157 2.66 -7.06 5.51
CA MET A 157 3.90 -7.45 4.87
C MET A 157 5.10 -7.16 5.79
N GLY A 158 6.02 -8.13 5.88
CA GLY A 158 7.14 -8.12 6.81
C GLY A 158 6.74 -8.34 8.27
N LEU A 159 5.50 -8.78 8.55
CA LEU A 159 5.06 -9.17 9.88
C LEU A 159 4.88 -10.68 10.02
N ASP A 160 5.52 -11.24 11.03
CA ASP A 160 5.32 -12.62 11.45
C ASP A 160 5.33 -12.75 12.98
N SER A 161 5.40 -13.97 13.48
CA SER A 161 5.47 -14.22 14.93
C SER A 161 6.72 -13.64 15.61
N LYS A 162 7.83 -13.43 14.88
CA LYS A 162 9.09 -12.87 15.37
C LYS A 162 9.07 -11.34 15.40
N SER A 163 8.13 -10.70 14.70
CA SER A 163 7.91 -9.26 14.78
C SER A 163 7.51 -8.78 16.18
N ILE A 164 7.04 -9.69 17.05
CA ILE A 164 6.84 -9.41 18.48
C ILE A 164 8.13 -9.74 19.21
N VAL A 165 8.85 -8.68 19.59
CA VAL A 165 10.17 -8.76 20.18
C VAL A 165 10.07 -8.55 21.68
N TYR A 166 10.68 -9.43 22.48
CA TYR A 166 10.64 -9.40 23.94
C TYR A 166 11.93 -8.88 24.58
N SER A 167 13.00 -8.70 23.81
CA SER A 167 14.30 -8.25 24.31
C SER A 167 15.15 -7.52 23.25
N ILE A 168 16.16 -6.76 23.70
CA ILE A 168 17.16 -6.14 22.81
C ILE A 168 17.90 -7.21 21.99
N ARG A 169 18.06 -8.43 22.52
CA ARG A 169 18.72 -9.52 21.80
C ARG A 169 17.89 -9.95 20.60
N GLU A 170 16.61 -10.25 20.82
CA GLU A 170 15.68 -10.62 19.74
C GLU A 170 15.53 -9.51 18.69
N LEU A 171 15.68 -8.25 19.08
CA LEU A 171 15.62 -7.13 18.14
C LEU A 171 16.78 -7.09 17.13
N LYS A 172 17.92 -7.73 17.46
CA LYS A 172 19.12 -7.76 16.61
C LYS A 172 19.18 -8.98 15.69
N GLU A 173 18.30 -9.95 15.89
CA GLU A 173 18.20 -11.20 15.12
C GLU A 173 17.28 -10.99 13.91
#